data_AF-A0A6N2M9S9-F1
#
_entry.id   AF-A0A6N2M9S9-F1
#
_cell.length_a   1.000
_cell.length_b   1.000
_cell.length_c   1.000
_cell.angle_alpha   90.00
_cell.angle_beta   90.00
_cell.angle_gamma   90.00
#
_symmetry.space_group_name_H-M   'P 1'
#
loop_
_entity.id
_entity.type
_entity.pdbx_description
1 polymer ?
#
loop_
_entity_poly.entity_id
_entity_poly.type
_entity_poly.pdbx_seq_one_letter_code
_entity_poly.pdbx_strand_id
1 'polypeptide(L)'
;MRLCYLTHHMKHTRDALGWLGEYLCMLHLNHLTGHWNPERFINSFTARTKAVILNSPHNPTGKVFTKDELETIAGACCRRDCIAITDEVWF
;
A
#
# COMPACT_ATOMS: atom_id res chain seq x y z
N MET A 1 1.34 -2.79 -15.07
CA MET A 1 1.70 -2.78 -13.63
C MET A 1 2.74 -3.86 -13.40
N ARG A 2 3.95 -3.49 -12.97
CA ARG A 2 4.91 -4.49 -12.48
C ARG A 2 4.53 -4.74 -11.02
N LEU A 3 4.20 -5.98 -10.68
CA LEU A 3 3.92 -6.40 -9.31
C LEU A 3 5.22 -7.01 -8.78
N CYS A 4 5.76 -6.46 -7.70
CA CYS A 4 6.90 -7.07 -7.00
C CYS A 4 6.40 -7.67 -5.70
N TYR A 5 6.60 -8.96 -5.52
CA TYR A 5 6.19 -9.69 -4.32
C TYR A 5 7.31 -9.60 -3.27
N LEU A 6 6.97 -9.23 -2.03
CA LEU A 6 7.93 -9.23 -0.91
C LEU A 6 7.40 -10.16 0.20
N THR A 7 8.12 -11.25 0.44
CA THR A 7 7.92 -12.14 1.59
C THR A 7 8.97 -11.84 2.66
N HIS A 8 8.82 -10.74 3.40
CA HIS A 8 9.55 -10.56 4.65
C HIS A 8 8.77 -9.63 5.57
N HIS A 9 8.56 -10.07 6.82
CA HIS A 9 7.79 -9.39 7.85
C HIS A 9 8.01 -7.86 7.88
N MET A 10 7.11 -7.12 7.24
CA MET A 10 7.14 -5.66 7.24
C MET A 10 6.50 -5.08 8.51
N LYS A 11 6.85 -5.63 9.68
CA LYS A 11 6.37 -5.12 10.97
C LYS A 11 6.92 -3.72 11.32
N HIS A 12 7.93 -3.24 10.58
CA HIS A 12 8.61 -1.97 10.81
C HIS A 12 8.80 -1.13 9.52
N THR A 13 7.84 -1.17 8.59
CA THR A 13 7.95 -0.53 7.25
C THR A 13 8.36 0.95 7.31
N ARG A 14 7.89 1.69 8.32
CA ARG A 14 8.21 3.11 8.48
C ARG A 14 9.65 3.36 8.93
N ASP A 15 10.22 2.47 9.73
CA ASP A 15 11.60 2.58 10.22
C ASP A 15 12.60 2.02 9.19
N ALA A 16 12.24 0.93 8.51
CA ALA A 16 13.05 0.29 7.48
C ALA A 16 13.06 1.06 6.15
N LEU A 17 11.94 1.71 5.78
CA LEU A 17 11.78 2.45 4.52
C LEU A 17 11.60 3.95 4.74
N GLY A 18 11.86 4.47 5.95
CA GLY A 18 11.73 5.89 6.27
C GLY A 18 12.58 6.80 5.38
N TRP A 19 13.74 6.32 4.94
CA TRP A 19 14.63 6.99 3.97
C TRP A 19 14.05 7.04 2.54
N LEU A 20 13.05 6.21 2.23
CA LEU A 20 12.33 6.17 0.96
C LEU A 20 10.98 6.89 1.05
N GLY A 21 10.70 7.64 2.12
CA GLY A 21 9.38 8.20 2.41
C GLY A 21 8.76 9.06 1.29
N GLU A 22 9.58 9.63 0.41
CA GLU A 22 9.09 10.39 -0.76
C GLU A 22 8.82 9.52 -2.00
N TYR A 23 9.45 8.34 -2.06
CA TYR A 23 9.32 7.36 -3.14
C TYR A 23 8.26 6.30 -2.87
N LEU A 24 7.87 6.12 -1.61
CA LEU A 24 6.90 5.13 -1.18
C LEU A 24 5.61 5.82 -0.69
N CYS A 25 4.47 5.40 -1.24
CA CYS A 25 3.16 5.75 -0.70
C CYS A 25 2.59 4.57 0.09
N MET A 26 2.31 4.80 1.37
CA MET A 26 1.64 3.80 2.21
C MET A 26 0.16 4.13 2.34
N LEU A 27 -0.69 3.10 2.21
CA LEU A 27 -2.11 3.21 2.52
C LEU A 27 -2.30 3.46 4.01
N HIS A 28 -3.02 4.53 4.35
CA HIS A 28 -3.37 4.82 5.74
C HIS A 28 -4.70 4.16 6.09
N LEU A 29 -4.64 3.18 6.98
CA LEU A 29 -5.81 2.51 7.54
C LEU A 29 -6.05 3.01 8.96
N ASN A 30 -7.30 2.99 9.39
CA ASN A 30 -7.65 3.09 10.80
C ASN A 30 -7.13 1.84 11.53
N HIS A 31 -6.37 2.03 12.61
CA HIS A 31 -5.70 0.95 13.33
C HIS A 31 -6.66 -0.01 14.09
N LEU A 32 -7.90 0.39 14.34
CA LEU A 32 -8.91 -0.43 15.00
C LEU A 32 -9.86 -1.10 14.01
N THR A 33 -10.30 -0.36 12.99
CA THR A 33 -11.36 -0.82 12.08
C THR A 33 -10.86 -1.30 10.73
N GLY A 34 -9.60 -1.04 10.39
CA GLY A 34 -9.07 -1.25 9.04
C GLY A 34 -9.65 -0.30 7.99
N HIS A 35 -10.58 0.58 8.34
CA HIS A 35 -11.18 1.52 7.39
C HIS A 35 -10.12 2.38 6.71
N TRP A 36 -10.23 2.55 5.39
CA TRP A 36 -9.33 3.37 4.59
C TRP A 36 -10.14 4.40 3.80
N ASN A 37 -9.51 5.51 3.44
CA ASN A 37 -10.13 6.55 2.63
C ASN A 37 -9.43 6.60 1.25
N PRO A 38 -10.13 6.29 0.15
CA PRO A 38 -9.54 6.25 -1.18
C PRO A 38 -9.07 7.62 -1.68
N GLU A 39 -9.79 8.70 -1.37
CA GLU A 39 -9.37 10.06 -1.75
C GLU A 39 -8.08 10.45 -1.02
N ARG A 40 -7.99 10.15 0.28
CA ARG A 40 -6.79 10.41 1.08
C ARG A 40 -5.58 9.66 0.51
N PHE A 41 -5.77 8.41 0.10
CA PHE A 41 -4.72 7.63 -0.55
C PHE A 41 -4.31 8.21 -1.90
N ILE A 42 -5.27 8.60 -2.75
CA ILE A 42 -5.00 9.20 -4.05
C ILE A 42 -4.23 10.53 -3.89
N ASN A 43 -4.56 11.31 -2.87
CA ASN A 43 -3.94 12.60 -2.58
C ASN A 43 -2.58 12.49 -1.87
N SER A 44 -2.18 11.33 -1.34
CA SER A 44 -0.86 11.16 -0.70
C SER A 44 0.27 10.89 -1.69
N PHE A 45 -0.04 10.63 -2.96
CA PHE A 45 0.99 10.52 -4.00
C PHE A 45 1.62 11.87 -4.30
N THR A 46 2.92 11.86 -4.55
CA THR A 46 3.68 13.01 -5.05
C THR A 46 4.34 12.66 -6.38
N ALA A 47 4.94 13.65 -7.06
CA ALA A 47 5.72 13.42 -8.27
C ALA A 47 6.92 12.47 -8.06
N ARG A 48 7.36 12.29 -6.81
CA ARG A 48 8.45 11.38 -6.45
C ARG A 48 7.99 9.98 -6.09
N THR A 49 6.69 9.76 -5.87
CA THR A 49 6.18 8.42 -5.55
C THR A 49 6.45 7.46 -6.71
N LYS A 50 7.06 6.32 -6.41
CA LYS A 50 7.42 5.25 -7.35
C LYS A 50 6.82 3.91 -6.98
N ALA A 51 6.44 3.71 -5.71
CA ALA A 51 5.86 2.47 -5.26
C ALA A 51 4.73 2.67 -4.25
N VAL A 52 3.83 1.70 -4.20
CA VAL A 52 2.82 1.51 -3.16
C VAL A 52 3.05 0.17 -2.52
N ILE A 53 3.04 0.14 -1.20
CA ILE A 53 3.06 -1.11 -0.42
C ILE A 53 1.64 -1.42 0.04
N LEU A 54 1.21 -2.65 -0.22
CA LEU A 54 -0.07 -3.19 0.21
C LEU A 54 0.17 -4.49 0.98
N ASN A 55 -0.21 -4.53 2.24
CA ASN A 55 -0.23 -5.77 3.01
C ASN A 55 -1.66 -6.27 3.11
N SER A 56 -1.95 -7.48 2.61
CA SER A 56 -3.29 -8.08 2.67
C SER A 56 -3.21 -9.57 3.00
N PRO A 57 -3.85 -10.03 4.09
CA PRO A 57 -4.57 -9.26 5.11
C PRO A 57 -3.63 -8.31 5.86
N HIS A 58 -4.08 -7.07 6.07
CA HIS A 58 -3.25 -6.00 6.63
C HIS A 58 -2.96 -6.22 8.11
N ASN A 59 -1.70 -6.29 8.50
CA ASN A 59 -1.28 -6.27 9.91
C ASN A 59 -1.25 -4.81 10.43
N PRO A 60 -1.91 -4.45 11.55
CA PRO A 60 -2.53 -5.31 12.58
C PRO A 60 -4.04 -5.52 12.45
N THR A 61 -4.70 -4.88 11.47
CA THR A 61 -6.16 -4.77 11.42
C THR A 61 -6.86 -6.03 10.88
N GLY A 62 -6.12 -6.95 10.27
CA GLY A 62 -6.66 -8.10 9.54
C GLY A 62 -7.43 -7.72 8.26
N LYS A 63 -7.34 -6.48 7.78
CA LYS A 63 -8.15 -6.05 6.63
C LYS A 63 -7.79 -6.83 5.37
N VAL A 64 -8.81 -7.50 4.83
CA VAL A 64 -8.83 -8.00 3.46
C VAL A 64 -9.45 -6.91 2.58
N PHE A 65 -8.78 -6.55 1.48
CA PHE A 65 -9.31 -5.58 0.54
C PHE A 65 -10.29 -6.28 -0.41
N THR A 66 -11.43 -5.65 -0.64
CA THR A 66 -12.38 -6.11 -1.67
C THR A 66 -11.83 -5.82 -3.07
N LYS A 67 -12.42 -6.45 -4.08
CA LYS A 67 -12.02 -6.24 -5.48
C LYS A 67 -12.08 -4.76 -5.90
N ASP A 68 -13.17 -4.06 -5.58
CA ASP A 68 -13.34 -2.64 -5.95
C ASP A 68 -12.30 -1.74 -5.27
N GLU A 69 -11.92 -2.07 -4.03
CA GLU A 69 -10.85 -1.37 -3.32
C GLU A 69 -9.49 -1.60 -3.98
N LEU A 70 -9.19 -2.84 -4.38
CA LEU A 70 -7.97 -3.19 -5.12
C LEU A 70 -7.92 -2.52 -6.50
N GLU A 71 -9.04 -2.46 -7.22
CA GLU A 71 -9.15 -1.76 -8.51
C GLU A 71 -8.89 -0.26 -8.36
N THR A 72 -9.37 0.34 -7.27
CA THR A 72 -9.07 1.74 -6.94
C THR A 72 -7.57 1.96 -6.73
N ILE A 73 -6.91 1.07 -5.98
CA ILE A 73 -5.48 1.14 -5.71
C ILE A 73 -4.67 0.94 -7.00
N ALA A 74 -4.99 -0.11 -7.77
CA ALA A 74 -4.33 -0.42 -9.03
C ALA A 74 -4.50 0.71 -10.05
N GLY A 75 -5.70 1.29 -10.16
CA GLY A 75 -5.96 2.44 -11.03
C GLY A 75 -5.12 3.66 -10.65
N ALA A 76 -4.94 3.92 -9.34
CA ALA A 76 -4.07 5.01 -8.88
C ALA A 76 -2.59 4.75 -9.22
N CYS A 77 -2.11 3.52 -9.04
CA CYS A 77 -0.75 3.13 -9.41
C CYS A 77 -0.50 3.26 -10.91
N CYS A 78 -1.42 2.76 -11.75
CA CYS A 78 -1.30 2.85 -13.21
C CYS A 78 -1.28 4.30 -13.71
N ARG A 79 -2.16 5.17 -13.18
CA ARG A 79 -2.19 6.60 -13.55
C ARG A 79 -0.90 7.36 -13.19
N ARG A 80 -0.13 6.85 -12.23
CA ARG A 80 1.07 7.51 -11.68
C ARG A 80 2.36 6.75 -11.97
N ASP A 81 2.29 5.75 -12.84
CA ASP A 81 3.41 4.87 -13.19
C ASP A 81 4.15 4.32 -11.94
N CYS A 82 3.37 3.90 -10.95
CA CYS A 82 3.89 3.34 -9.70
C CYS A 82 3.81 1.81 -9.70
N ILE A 83 4.79 1.19 -9.05
CA ILE A 83 4.83 -0.25 -8.80
C ILE A 83 4.01 -0.57 -7.55
N ALA A 84 3.13 -1.56 -7.63
CA ALA A 84 2.49 -2.12 -6.44
C ALA A 84 3.37 -3.26 -5.90
N ILE A 85 3.62 -3.23 -4.59
CA ILE A 85 4.35 -4.26 -3.86
C ILE A 85 3.37 -4.87 -2.87
N THR A 86 3.06 -6.15 -3.05
CA THR A 86 2.11 -6.85 -2.18
C THR A 86 2.83 -7.78 -1.21
N ASP A 87 2.43 -7.69 0.06
CA ASP A 87 2.78 -8.62 1.13
C ASP A 87 1.52 -9.44 1.45
N GLU A 88 1.51 -10.70 0.98
CA GLU A 88 0.40 -11.64 1.09
C GLU A 88 0.75 -12.84 1.97
N VAL A 89 1.63 -12.68 2.96
CA VAL A 89 2.18 -13.79 3.77
C VAL A 89 1.16 -14.65 4.52
N TRP A 90 -0.11 -14.25 4.57
CA TRP A 90 -1.17 -15.00 5.21
C TRP A 90 -1.97 -15.89 4.24
N PHE A 91 -1.59 -15.92 2.95
CA PHE A 91 -2.18 -16.76 1.91
C PHE A 91 -1.16 -17.72 1.30
#